data_AF-A0A9X9A6S3-F1
#
_entry.id   AF-A0A9X9A6S3-F1
#
_cell.length_a   1.000
_cell.length_b   1.000
_cell.length_c   1.000
_cell.angle_alpha   90.00
_cell.angle_beta   90.00
_cell.angle_gamma   90.00
#
_symmetry.space_group_name_H-M   'P 1'
#
loop_
_entity.id
_entity.type
_entity.pdbx_description
1 polymer ?
#
loop_
_entity_poly.entity_id
_entity_poly.type
_entity_poly.pdbx_seq_one_letter_code
_entity_poly.pdbx_strand_id
1 'polypeptide(L)'
;SGIAGFQHPEGGMLEPIYNMLGLQYVAAPFSFIYLVVLSGVFGSLLNLIPVLGEEMGWRGYMLTRLVDAEFSRPILISGLIWATWHVPIVIAGLYVEGPSVLLSVLGIYFCIVPFSYITAYLRLITGSVWPSVIIHTTWNAIIQGPFARASTGYQTEIWVGESGLITAIIILITAIITSRIVNFTK
;
A
#
# COMPACT_ATOMS: atom_id res chain seq x y z
N SER A 1 4.66 -10.03 24.00
CA SER A 1 5.81 -9.31 23.42
C SER A 1 5.35 -8.73 22.09
N GLY A 2 5.35 -7.40 21.97
CA GLY A 2 4.76 -6.63 20.86
C GLY A 2 5.60 -6.59 19.58
N ILE A 3 6.11 -7.74 19.14
CA ILE A 3 6.58 -7.93 17.77
C ILE A 3 5.74 -9.09 17.25
N ALA A 4 4.98 -8.83 16.20
CA ALA A 4 4.03 -9.79 15.65
C ALA A 4 4.64 -11.18 15.51
N GLY A 5 4.04 -12.15 16.21
CA GLY A 5 4.38 -13.55 16.00
C GLY A 5 3.82 -13.96 14.65
N PHE A 6 4.68 -14.44 13.77
CA PHE A 6 4.24 -14.92 12.46
C PHE A 6 3.41 -16.19 12.66
N GLN A 7 2.12 -16.13 12.33
CA GLN A 7 1.20 -17.26 12.40
C GLN A 7 0.73 -17.64 11.00
N HIS A 8 0.39 -18.92 10.83
CA HIS A 8 -0.28 -19.37 9.62
C HIS A 8 -1.62 -18.66 9.46
N PRO A 9 -2.11 -18.41 8.23
CA PRO A 9 -3.38 -17.73 8.04
C PRO A 9 -4.51 -18.54 8.66
N GLU A 10 -5.15 -18.00 9.68
CA GLU A 10 -6.39 -18.54 10.24
C GLU A 10 -7.58 -17.78 9.63
N GLY A 11 -8.61 -18.50 9.18
CA GLY A 11 -9.82 -17.95 8.56
C GLY A 11 -9.67 -17.43 7.12
N GLY A 12 -10.81 -16.97 6.56
CA GLY A 12 -10.87 -16.25 5.29
C GLY A 12 -10.64 -17.09 4.03
N MET A 13 -10.61 -16.45 2.86
CA MET A 13 -10.48 -17.15 1.57
C MET A 13 -9.11 -17.82 1.34
N LEU A 14 -8.09 -17.46 2.13
CA LEU A 14 -6.74 -17.98 1.96
C LEU A 14 -6.48 -19.27 2.77
N GLU A 15 -7.18 -19.50 3.88
CA GLU A 15 -6.98 -20.70 4.71
C GLU A 15 -7.25 -22.02 3.95
N PRO A 16 -8.34 -22.17 3.17
CA PRO A 16 -8.55 -23.40 2.40
C PRO A 16 -7.46 -23.64 1.36
N ILE A 17 -6.99 -22.58 0.70
CA ILE A 17 -5.89 -22.65 -0.28
C ILE A 17 -4.59 -23.03 0.44
N TYR A 18 -4.35 -22.43 1.60
CA TYR A 18 -3.20 -22.70 2.45
C TYR A 18 -3.12 -24.18 2.86
N ASN A 19 -4.25 -24.73 3.32
CA ASN A 19 -4.37 -26.12 3.75
C ASN A 19 -4.28 -27.12 2.58
N MET A 20 -4.90 -26.78 1.44
CA MET A 20 -4.87 -27.59 0.21
C MET A 20 -3.45 -27.73 -0.35
N LEU A 21 -2.64 -26.68 -0.25
CA LEU A 21 -1.26 -26.66 -0.71
C LEU A 21 -0.28 -27.29 0.29
N GLY A 22 -0.76 -27.77 1.44
CA GLY A 22 0.06 -28.41 2.47
C GLY A 22 1.01 -27.46 3.20
N LEU A 23 0.79 -26.14 3.10
CA LEU A 23 1.69 -25.13 3.65
C LEU A 23 1.69 -25.11 5.19
N GLN A 24 0.66 -25.66 5.83
CA GLN A 24 0.59 -25.89 7.28
C GLN A 24 1.69 -26.84 7.80
N TYR A 25 2.31 -27.62 6.92
CA TYR A 25 3.42 -28.51 7.25
C TYR A 25 4.79 -27.90 6.92
N VAL A 26 4.82 -26.73 6.29
CA VAL A 26 6.04 -26.01 5.91
C VAL A 26 6.40 -25.00 7.00
N ALA A 27 7.69 -24.82 7.29
CA ALA A 27 8.12 -23.86 8.30
C ALA A 27 7.64 -22.45 7.95
N ALA A 28 7.13 -21.75 8.96
CA ALA A 28 6.37 -20.52 8.81
C ALA A 28 7.01 -19.43 7.91
N PRO A 29 8.35 -19.19 7.94
CA PRO A 29 8.97 -18.21 7.05
C PRO A 29 8.82 -18.55 5.55
N PHE A 30 8.90 -19.83 5.19
CA PHE A 30 8.77 -20.25 3.79
C PHE A 30 7.32 -20.19 3.32
N SER A 31 6.38 -20.60 4.17
CA SER A 31 4.95 -20.46 3.89
C SER A 31 4.54 -19.00 3.72
N PHE A 32 5.15 -18.08 4.49
CA PHE A 32 4.92 -16.65 4.32
C PHE A 32 5.39 -16.13 2.97
N ILE A 33 6.64 -16.42 2.62
CA ILE A 33 7.23 -15.98 1.34
C ILE A 33 6.37 -16.48 0.19
N TYR A 34 5.91 -17.74 0.27
CA TYR A 34 5.02 -18.31 -0.71
C TYR A 34 3.69 -17.55 -0.81
N LEU A 35 3.06 -17.20 0.32
CA LEU A 35 1.85 -16.38 0.35
C LEU A 35 2.06 -14.97 -0.23
N VAL A 36 3.19 -14.32 0.09
CA VAL A 36 3.55 -13.02 -0.48
C VAL A 36 3.66 -13.11 -1.99
N VAL A 37 4.32 -14.14 -2.52
CA VAL A 37 4.46 -14.34 -3.97
C VAL A 37 3.10 -14.63 -4.61
N LEU A 38 2.30 -15.53 -4.05
CA LEU A 38 0.96 -15.83 -4.57
C LEU A 38 0.04 -14.62 -4.56
N SER A 39 -0.04 -13.90 -3.45
CA SER A 39 -0.86 -12.68 -3.34
C SER A 39 -0.34 -11.58 -4.27
N GLY A 40 0.98 -11.42 -4.38
CA GLY A 40 1.59 -10.47 -5.31
C GLY A 40 1.25 -10.74 -6.78
N VAL A 41 0.99 -11.99 -7.16
CA VAL A 41 0.55 -12.33 -8.52
C VAL A 41 -0.97 -12.30 -8.64
N PHE A 42 -1.67 -13.20 -7.94
CA PHE A 42 -3.11 -13.39 -8.09
C PHE A 42 -3.92 -12.28 -7.42
N GLY A 43 -3.51 -11.83 -6.24
CA GLY A 43 -4.17 -10.72 -5.55
C GLY A 43 -4.03 -9.41 -6.31
N SER A 44 -2.90 -9.18 -7.00
CA SER A 44 -2.73 -8.03 -7.88
C SER A 44 -3.68 -8.07 -9.08
N LEU A 45 -3.87 -9.24 -9.69
CA LEU A 45 -4.81 -9.41 -10.80
C LEU A 45 -6.27 -9.15 -10.37
N LEU A 46 -6.65 -9.60 -9.18
CA LEU A 46 -7.98 -9.34 -8.63
C LEU A 46 -8.21 -7.84 -8.32
N ASN A 47 -7.17 -7.14 -7.85
CA ASN A 47 -7.23 -5.70 -7.57
C ASN A 47 -7.02 -4.82 -8.82
N LEU A 48 -6.80 -5.40 -9.99
CA LEU A 48 -6.40 -4.65 -11.18
C LEU A 48 -7.43 -3.61 -11.62
N ILE A 49 -8.71 -3.98 -11.68
CA ILE A 49 -9.78 -3.10 -12.15
C ILE A 49 -9.98 -1.88 -11.22
N PRO A 50 -10.19 -2.04 -9.91
CA PRO A 50 -10.40 -0.89 -9.03
C PRO A 50 -9.16 0.02 -8.99
N VAL A 51 -7.96 -0.55 -8.88
CA VAL A 51 -6.71 0.22 -8.86
C VAL A 51 -6.45 0.93 -10.19
N LEU A 52 -6.78 0.31 -11.32
CA LEU A 52 -6.69 0.97 -12.62
C LEU A 52 -7.60 2.20 -12.66
N GLY A 53 -8.83 2.10 -12.14
CA GLY A 53 -9.74 3.26 -12.01
C GLY A 53 -9.12 4.40 -11.20
N GLU A 54 -8.55 4.07 -10.02
CA GLU A 54 -7.86 5.04 -9.18
C GLU A 54 -6.66 5.69 -9.90
N GLU A 55 -5.73 4.89 -10.41
CA GLU A 55 -4.50 5.40 -11.02
C GLU A 55 -4.77 6.18 -12.32
N MET A 56 -5.81 5.82 -13.07
CA MET A 56 -6.25 6.62 -14.22
C MET A 56 -6.72 8.01 -13.78
N GLY A 57 -7.45 8.11 -12.67
CA GLY A 57 -7.85 9.39 -12.08
C GLY A 57 -6.66 10.17 -11.52
N TRP A 58 -5.88 9.56 -10.62
CA TRP A 58 -4.82 10.22 -9.88
C TRP A 58 -3.58 10.51 -10.73
N ARG A 59 -3.02 9.50 -11.40
CA ARG A 59 -1.75 9.58 -12.16
C ARG A 59 -2.00 9.81 -13.65
N GLY A 60 -3.10 9.29 -14.19
CA GLY A 60 -3.49 9.51 -15.58
C GLY A 60 -3.94 10.95 -15.85
N TYR A 61 -4.82 11.48 -15.01
CA TYR A 61 -5.48 12.77 -15.23
C TYR A 61 -5.04 13.87 -14.25
N MET A 62 -5.29 13.71 -12.94
CA MET A 62 -5.11 14.82 -11.98
C MET A 62 -3.66 15.30 -11.91
N LEU A 63 -2.70 14.38 -11.73
CA LEU A 63 -1.28 14.71 -11.66
C LEU A 63 -0.80 15.40 -12.94
N THR A 64 -1.20 14.92 -14.12
CA THR A 64 -0.77 15.50 -15.40
C THR A 64 -1.30 16.91 -15.56
N ARG A 65 -2.56 17.19 -15.17
CA ARG A 65 -3.11 18.55 -15.16
C ARG A 65 -2.43 19.49 -14.17
N LEU A 66 -2.03 18.99 -12.98
CA LEU A 66 -1.27 19.79 -12.03
C LEU A 66 0.13 20.16 -12.57
N VAL A 67 0.76 19.25 -13.32
CA VAL A 67 2.04 19.50 -14.00
C VAL A 67 1.88 20.48 -15.17
N ASP A 68 0.89 20.26 -16.04
CA ASP A 68 0.62 21.12 -17.20
C ASP A 68 0.24 22.55 -16.79
N ALA A 69 -0.40 22.71 -15.63
CA ALA A 69 -0.74 24.01 -15.05
C ALA A 69 0.43 24.68 -14.30
N GLU A 70 1.63 24.10 -14.33
CA GLU A 70 2.83 24.59 -13.64
C GLU A 70 2.62 24.81 -12.14
N PHE A 71 1.80 23.97 -11.52
CA PHE A 71 1.55 24.07 -10.09
C PHE A 71 2.85 23.83 -9.31
N SER A 72 3.09 24.58 -8.24
CA SER A 72 4.40 24.61 -7.57
C SER A 72 4.86 23.26 -6.97
N ARG A 73 3.92 22.39 -6.59
CA ARG A 73 4.20 21.08 -5.95
C ARG A 73 3.19 20.01 -6.38
N PRO A 74 3.14 19.64 -7.67
CA PRO A 74 2.06 18.83 -8.23
C PRO A 74 2.03 17.43 -7.60
N ILE A 75 3.20 16.82 -7.35
CA ILE A 75 3.32 15.50 -6.72
C ILE A 75 2.81 15.49 -5.27
N LEU A 76 3.23 16.48 -4.46
CA LEU A 76 2.83 16.56 -3.06
C LEU A 76 1.32 16.80 -2.92
N ILE A 77 0.78 17.74 -3.71
CA ILE A 77 -0.66 18.01 -3.71
C ILE A 77 -1.45 16.80 -4.18
N SER A 78 -0.99 16.09 -5.22
CA SER A 78 -1.62 14.86 -5.66
C SER A 78 -1.69 13.82 -4.54
N GLY A 79 -0.62 13.65 -3.76
CA GLY A 79 -0.60 12.73 -2.63
C GLY A 79 -1.52 13.15 -1.49
N LEU A 80 -1.55 14.45 -1.16
CA LEU A 80 -2.43 14.97 -0.12
C LEU A 80 -3.91 14.83 -0.50
N ILE A 81 -4.27 15.10 -1.75
CA ILE A 81 -5.65 14.92 -2.23
C ILE A 81 -6.06 13.45 -2.13
N TRP A 82 -5.19 12.53 -2.59
CA TRP A 82 -5.49 11.11 -2.53
C TRP A 82 -5.58 10.57 -1.09
N ALA A 83 -4.70 11.01 -0.18
CA ALA A 83 -4.82 10.68 1.24
C ALA A 83 -6.13 11.22 1.84
N THR A 84 -6.50 12.46 1.49
CA THR A 84 -7.74 13.09 1.95
C THR A 84 -8.98 12.36 1.46
N TRP A 85 -8.95 11.78 0.25
CA TRP A 85 -10.06 11.00 -0.30
C TRP A 85 -10.45 9.81 0.59
N HIS A 86 -9.50 9.24 1.34
CA HIS A 86 -9.76 8.10 2.23
C HIS A 86 -10.40 8.51 3.57
N VAL A 87 -10.24 9.76 3.99
CA VAL A 87 -10.64 10.23 5.33
C VAL A 87 -12.11 9.92 5.67
N PRO A 88 -13.11 10.15 4.78
CA PRO A 88 -14.51 9.84 5.11
C PRO A 88 -14.74 8.35 5.40
N ILE A 89 -14.07 7.46 4.68
CA ILE A 89 -14.22 6.00 4.80
C ILE A 89 -13.57 5.51 6.10
N VAL A 90 -12.45 6.13 6.49
CA VAL A 90 -11.77 5.87 7.78
C VAL A 90 -12.63 6.32 8.96
N ILE A 91 -13.21 7.53 8.88
CA ILE A 91 -14.11 8.04 9.92
C ILE A 91 -15.36 7.15 10.04
N ALA A 92 -15.85 6.61 8.93
CA ALA A 92 -16.97 5.66 8.92
C ALA A 92 -16.61 4.27 9.47
N GLY A 93 -15.33 4.00 9.78
CA GLY A 93 -14.87 2.68 10.24
C GLY A 93 -14.90 1.61 9.14
N LEU A 94 -14.93 2.01 7.88
CA LEU A 94 -15.00 1.11 6.72
C LEU A 94 -13.62 0.84 6.08
N TYR A 95 -12.58 1.52 6.57
CA TYR A 95 -11.22 1.40 6.07
C TYR A 95 -10.22 1.71 7.18
N VAL A 96 -9.25 0.81 7.38
CA VAL A 96 -8.19 0.90 8.40
C VAL A 96 -8.73 1.10 9.82
N GLU A 97 -8.78 0.02 10.58
CA GLU A 97 -9.14 0.07 11.99
C GLU A 97 -7.92 0.37 12.87
N GLY A 98 -8.16 1.12 13.95
CA GLY A 98 -7.12 1.57 14.86
C GLY A 98 -7.70 1.97 16.22
N PRO A 99 -6.85 2.11 17.25
CA PRO A 99 -7.30 2.46 18.60
C PRO A 99 -7.86 3.90 18.69
N SER A 100 -7.64 4.71 17.65
CA SER A 100 -8.18 6.06 17.52
C SER A 100 -8.31 6.41 16.05
N VAL A 101 -9.45 6.97 15.66
CA VAL A 101 -9.70 7.49 14.30
C VAL A 101 -8.63 8.49 13.89
N LEU A 102 -8.18 9.35 14.82
CA LEU A 102 -7.12 10.32 14.53
C LEU A 102 -5.80 9.63 14.18
N LEU A 103 -5.44 8.55 14.89
CA LEU A 103 -4.22 7.80 14.59
C LEU A 103 -4.32 7.08 13.24
N SER A 104 -5.47 6.47 12.92
CA SER A 104 -5.70 5.85 11.61
C SER A 104 -5.59 6.87 10.48
N VAL A 105 -6.20 8.05 10.63
CA VAL A 105 -6.11 9.14 9.64
C VAL A 105 -4.66 9.58 9.48
N LEU A 106 -3.94 9.89 10.56
CA LEU A 106 -2.54 10.31 10.47
C LEU A 106 -1.66 9.22 9.82
N GLY A 107 -1.85 7.95 10.21
CA GLY A 107 -1.12 6.82 9.65
C GLY A 107 -1.34 6.67 8.15
N ILE A 108 -2.58 6.87 7.67
CA ILE A 108 -2.90 6.88 6.25
C ILE A 108 -2.16 8.00 5.52
N TYR A 109 -2.12 9.23 6.06
CA TYR A 109 -1.35 10.30 5.42
C TYR A 109 0.15 9.95 5.34
N PHE A 110 0.71 9.39 6.40
CA PHE A 110 2.12 9.01 6.44
C PHE A 110 2.46 7.83 5.53
N CYS A 111 1.50 6.98 5.16
CA CYS A 111 1.70 5.91 4.18
C CYS A 111 1.41 6.38 2.74
N ILE A 112 0.25 7.01 2.51
CA ILE A 112 -0.25 7.37 1.18
C ILE A 112 0.58 8.49 0.55
N VAL A 113 1.00 9.53 1.30
CA VAL A 113 1.73 10.65 0.68
C VAL A 113 3.09 10.21 0.12
N PRO A 114 3.95 9.46 0.85
CA PRO A 114 5.19 8.95 0.27
C PRO A 114 4.95 7.88 -0.81
N PHE A 115 3.97 7.01 -0.65
CA PHE A 115 3.61 6.05 -1.69
C PHE A 115 3.18 6.76 -2.98
N SER A 116 2.39 7.83 -2.85
CA SER A 116 1.98 8.69 -3.95
C SER A 116 3.15 9.36 -4.65
N TYR A 117 4.18 9.74 -3.90
CA TYR A 117 5.39 10.30 -4.49
C TYR A 117 6.03 9.29 -5.46
N ILE A 118 6.17 8.03 -5.05
CA ILE A 118 6.78 6.96 -5.86
C ILE A 118 5.95 6.69 -7.13
N THR A 119 4.63 6.54 -6.99
CA THR A 119 3.74 6.26 -8.13
C THR A 119 3.61 7.45 -9.08
N ALA A 120 3.58 8.68 -8.57
CA ALA A 120 3.62 9.90 -9.37
C ALA A 120 4.95 10.05 -10.10
N TYR A 121 6.05 9.76 -9.43
CA TYR A 121 7.38 9.76 -10.03
C TYR A 121 7.45 8.79 -11.20
N LEU A 122 7.06 7.52 -11.01
CA LEU A 122 7.03 6.51 -12.07
C LEU A 122 6.17 6.94 -13.26
N ARG A 123 5.02 7.56 -12.99
CA ARG A 123 4.14 8.11 -14.04
C ARG A 123 4.86 9.15 -14.89
N LEU A 124 5.56 10.08 -14.25
CA LEU A 124 6.21 11.22 -14.92
C LEU A 124 7.46 10.80 -15.70
N ILE A 125 8.25 9.85 -15.18
CA ILE A 125 9.46 9.40 -15.88
C ILE A 125 9.18 8.41 -17.02
N THR A 126 8.13 7.59 -16.91
CA THR A 126 7.83 6.58 -17.93
C THR A 126 6.84 7.07 -18.99
N GLY A 127 6.09 8.13 -18.70
CA GLY A 127 4.98 8.55 -19.56
C GLY A 127 3.83 7.53 -19.60
N SER A 128 3.82 6.51 -18.75
CA SER A 128 2.80 5.46 -18.67
C SER A 128 2.16 5.39 -17.28
N VAL A 129 0.87 5.05 -17.21
CA VAL A 129 0.16 4.80 -15.94
C VAL A 129 0.40 3.39 -15.40
N TRP A 130 0.78 2.45 -16.27
CA TRP A 130 0.91 1.03 -15.92
C TRP A 130 1.92 0.74 -14.79
N PRO A 131 3.10 1.38 -14.71
CA PRO A 131 3.99 1.18 -13.58
C PRO A 131 3.35 1.54 -12.23
N SER A 132 2.57 2.63 -12.19
CA SER A 132 1.84 3.05 -10.99
C SER A 132 0.74 2.04 -10.64
N VAL A 133 -0.01 1.56 -11.63
CA VAL A 133 -1.04 0.50 -11.46
C VAL A 133 -0.42 -0.76 -10.88
N ILE A 134 0.65 -1.28 -11.47
CA ILE A 134 1.28 -2.54 -11.05
C ILE A 134 1.76 -2.45 -9.61
N ILE A 135 2.42 -1.36 -9.23
CA ILE A 135 2.91 -1.20 -7.85
C ILE A 135 1.74 -1.04 -6.87
N HIS A 136 0.71 -0.29 -7.23
CA HIS A 136 -0.47 -0.12 -6.37
C HIS A 136 -1.27 -1.41 -6.20
N THR A 137 -1.51 -2.19 -7.27
CA THR A 137 -2.18 -3.50 -7.14
C THR A 137 -1.37 -4.46 -6.26
N THR A 138 -0.05 -4.46 -6.43
CA THR A 138 0.86 -5.30 -5.66
C THR A 138 0.89 -4.90 -4.20
N TRP A 139 0.91 -3.58 -3.93
CA TRP A 139 0.84 -3.03 -2.58
C TRP A 139 -0.41 -3.52 -1.85
N ASN A 140 -1.60 -3.28 -2.42
CA ASN A 140 -2.88 -3.65 -1.80
C ASN A 140 -2.94 -5.16 -1.55
N ALA A 141 -2.54 -5.96 -2.54
CA ALA A 141 -2.58 -7.41 -2.44
C ALA A 141 -1.67 -7.98 -1.34
N ILE A 142 -0.48 -7.40 -1.14
CA ILE A 142 0.49 -7.85 -0.15
C ILE A 142 0.13 -7.34 1.25
N ILE A 143 -0.22 -6.05 1.38
CA ILE A 143 -0.45 -5.42 2.69
C ILE A 143 -1.76 -5.90 3.32
N GLN A 144 -2.86 -5.95 2.54
CA GLN A 144 -4.19 -6.35 3.03
C GLN A 144 -4.35 -7.88 3.10
N GLY A 145 -3.50 -8.62 2.39
CA GLY A 145 -3.48 -10.07 2.39
C GLY A 145 -2.47 -10.63 3.40
N PRO A 146 -1.30 -11.13 2.94
CA PRO A 146 -0.32 -11.81 3.78
C PRO A 146 0.10 -11.03 5.03
N PHE A 147 0.37 -9.72 4.92
CA PHE A 147 0.85 -8.95 6.07
C PHE A 147 -0.24 -8.72 7.11
N ALA A 148 -1.45 -8.33 6.71
CA ALA A 148 -2.56 -8.15 7.65
C ALA A 148 -2.87 -9.44 8.44
N ARG A 149 -2.79 -10.61 7.79
CA ARG A 149 -3.08 -11.91 8.45
C ARG A 149 -1.93 -12.42 9.30
N ALA A 150 -0.70 -12.13 8.92
CA ALA A 150 0.49 -12.53 9.67
C ALA A 150 0.73 -11.68 10.92
N SER A 151 0.14 -10.50 10.98
CA SER A 151 0.42 -9.50 12.00
C SER A 151 -0.50 -9.70 13.20
N THR A 152 0.04 -10.27 14.28
CA THR A 152 -0.71 -10.57 15.52
C THR A 152 -0.14 -9.80 16.71
N GLY A 153 -0.90 -9.64 17.79
CA GLY A 153 -0.43 -9.00 19.03
C GLY A 153 -1.21 -7.74 19.45
N TYR A 154 -0.78 -7.14 20.56
CA TYR A 154 -1.43 -5.95 21.11
C TYR A 154 -1.07 -4.72 20.26
N GLN A 155 -2.11 -4.03 19.77
CA GLN A 155 -2.01 -2.78 18.99
C GLN A 155 -1.16 -2.89 17.72
N THR A 156 -1.22 -4.04 17.06
CA THR A 156 -0.43 -4.33 15.86
C THR A 156 -0.75 -3.37 14.70
N GLU A 157 -1.99 -2.90 14.61
CA GLU A 157 -2.48 -1.91 13.64
C GLU A 157 -1.80 -0.54 13.73
N ILE A 158 -1.19 -0.19 14.87
CA ILE A 158 -0.35 1.02 15.00
C ILE A 158 1.00 0.82 14.32
N TRP A 159 1.51 -0.41 14.30
CA TRP A 159 2.89 -0.69 13.87
C TRP A 159 2.97 -1.08 12.40
N VAL A 160 2.04 -1.90 11.91
CA VAL A 160 2.06 -2.51 10.58
C VAL A 160 0.70 -2.38 9.90
N GLY A 161 0.64 -2.64 8.59
CA GLY A 161 -0.56 -2.42 7.77
C GLY A 161 -0.55 -1.06 7.06
N GLU A 162 -1.69 -0.66 6.51
CA GLU A 162 -1.83 0.52 5.62
C GLU A 162 -1.74 1.87 6.34
N SER A 163 -1.80 1.87 7.68
CA SER A 163 -1.57 3.04 8.54
C SER A 163 -0.44 2.83 9.54
N GLY A 164 0.29 1.72 9.43
CA GLY A 164 1.29 1.34 10.42
C GLY A 164 2.52 2.25 10.39
N LEU A 165 3.06 2.60 11.57
CA LEU A 165 4.25 3.43 11.70
C LEU A 165 5.49 2.82 11.01
N ILE A 166 5.69 1.51 11.10
CA ILE A 166 6.82 0.83 10.44
C ILE A 166 6.64 0.90 8.92
N THR A 167 5.42 0.64 8.43
CA THR A 167 5.08 0.78 7.02
C THR A 167 5.38 2.19 6.51
N ALA A 168 4.90 3.21 7.25
CA ALA A 168 5.12 4.62 6.96
C ALA A 168 6.61 5.00 6.89
N ILE A 169 7.41 4.53 7.85
CA ILE A 169 8.86 4.78 7.88
C ILE A 169 9.54 4.15 6.67
N ILE A 170 9.22 2.89 6.37
CA ILE A 170 9.82 2.17 5.23
C ILE A 170 9.49 2.90 3.92
N ILE A 171 8.21 3.23 3.68
CA ILE A 171 7.81 3.86 2.43
C ILE A 171 8.34 5.30 2.30
N LEU A 172 8.46 6.03 3.41
CA LEU A 172 9.10 7.33 3.43
C LEU A 172 10.58 7.23 3.07
N ILE A 173 11.30 6.27 3.64
CA ILE A 173 12.71 6.01 3.29
C ILE A 173 12.83 5.65 1.81
N THR A 174 11.97 4.76 1.30
CA THR A 174 11.95 4.41 -0.13
C THR A 174 11.72 5.64 -1.00
N ALA A 175 10.75 6.50 -0.67
CA ALA A 175 10.48 7.73 -1.41
C ALA A 175 11.67 8.71 -1.39
N ILE A 176 12.36 8.85 -0.26
CA ILE A 176 13.57 9.67 -0.14
C ILE A 176 14.73 9.09 -0.97
N ILE A 177 14.90 7.77 -0.96
CA ILE A 177 15.92 7.10 -1.77
C ILE A 177 15.61 7.31 -3.26
N THR A 178 14.37 7.09 -3.69
CA THR A 178 13.93 7.31 -5.07
C THR A 178 14.16 8.76 -5.51
N SER A 179 13.87 9.74 -4.65
CA SER A 179 14.09 11.16 -4.97
C SER A 179 15.55 11.57 -5.08
N ARG A 180 16.46 10.86 -4.39
CA ARG A 180 17.90 11.15 -4.41
C ARG A 180 18.66 10.42 -5.50
N ILE A 181 18.24 9.20 -5.84
CA ILE A 181 18.86 8.43 -6.92
C ILE A 181 18.52 9.05 -8.27
N VAL A 182 17.36 9.69 -8.38
CA VAL A 182 16.89 10.22 -9.65
C VAL A 182 16.63 11.70 -9.54
N ASN A 183 17.58 12.47 -10.07
CA ASN A 183 17.42 13.91 -10.22
C ASN A 183 16.32 14.18 -11.26
N PHE A 184 15.27 14.87 -10.85
CA PHE A 184 14.44 15.64 -11.78
C PHE A 184 15.32 16.74 -12.37
N THR A 185 15.99 16.47 -13.47
CA THR A 185 16.47 17.53 -14.36
C THR A 185 15.40 17.77 -15.41
N LYS A 186 14.38 18.53 -15.01
CA LYS A 186 13.66 19.47 -15.87
C LYS A 186 13.24 20.66 -15.01
#